data_AF-A0AAE9VS06-F1
#
_entry.id   AF-A0AAE9VS06-F1
#
_cell.length_a   1.000
_cell.length_b   1.000
_cell.length_c   1.000
_cell.angle_alpha   90.00
_cell.angle_beta   90.00
_cell.angle_gamma   90.00
#
_symmetry.space_group_name_H-M   'P 1'
#
loop_
_entity.id
_entity.type
_entity.pdbx_description
1 polymer ?
#
loop_
_entity_poly.entity_id
_entity_poly.type
_entity_poly.pdbx_seq_one_letter_code
_entity_poly.pdbx_strand_id
1 'polypeptide(L)'
;MQQLIQALICCALLTSTQLYAEVLRIPISQQGTSTLQMPARGEQQTQVLQQFGEPQRRHPSVGQPPITRWDYPDFSVYFEQSTVVNSVQLHQAKHPVTP
;
A
#
# COMPACT_ATOMS: atom_id res chain seq x y z
N MET A 1 -25.65 49.02 35.90
CA MET A 1 -25.31 48.85 34.46
C MET A 1 -23.94 48.19 34.25
N GLN A 2 -22.83 48.70 34.83
CA GLN A 2 -21.48 48.15 34.62
C GLN A 2 -21.29 46.67 35.04
N GLN A 3 -21.85 46.26 36.18
CA GLN A 3 -21.77 44.88 36.69
C GLN A 3 -22.50 43.86 35.78
N LEU A 4 -23.59 44.29 35.14
CA LEU A 4 -24.34 43.48 34.17
C LEU A 4 -23.53 43.25 32.88
N ILE A 5 -22.79 44.27 32.43
CA ILE A 5 -21.92 44.17 31.25
C ILE A 5 -20.74 43.21 31.51
N GLN A 6 -20.12 43.30 32.69
CA GLN A 6 -19.03 42.37 33.07
C GLN A 6 -19.53 40.94 33.19
N ALA A 7 -20.70 40.71 33.79
CA ALA A 7 -21.29 39.38 33.86
C ALA A 7 -21.58 38.79 32.46
N LEU A 8 -22.06 39.62 31.52
CA LEU A 8 -22.32 39.18 30.15
C LEU A 8 -21.03 38.80 29.40
N ILE A 9 -19.97 39.58 29.56
CA ILE A 9 -18.66 39.32 28.93
C ILE A 9 -18.02 38.06 29.51
N CYS A 10 -18.07 37.87 30.84
CA CYS A 10 -17.58 36.63 31.47
C CYS A 10 -18.34 35.40 30.98
N CYS A 11 -19.67 35.50 30.81
CA CYS A 11 -20.47 34.39 30.32
C CYS A 11 -20.13 34.04 28.86
N ALA A 12 -19.88 35.05 28.02
CA ALA A 12 -19.46 34.87 26.62
C ALA A 12 -18.04 34.28 26.47
N LEU A 13 -17.14 34.48 27.45
CA LEU A 13 -15.79 33.93 27.43
C LEU A 13 -15.72 32.45 27.85
N LEU A 14 -16.77 31.93 28.50
CA LEU A 14 -16.83 30.55 28.98
C LEU A 14 -17.33 29.54 27.93
N THR A 15 -17.82 29.99 26.78
CA THR A 15 -18.33 29.12 25.71
C THR A 15 -17.23 28.75 24.70
N SER A 16 -16.11 28.21 25.18
CA SER A 16 -15.07 27.67 24.29
C SER A 16 -15.56 26.39 23.62
N THR A 17 -15.76 26.42 22.30
CA THR A 17 -16.11 25.24 21.51
C THR A 17 -14.93 24.29 21.45
N GLN A 18 -15.11 23.04 21.91
CA GLN A 18 -14.10 21.99 21.77
C GLN A 18 -13.99 21.57 20.29
N LEU A 19 -12.79 21.67 19.72
CA LEU A 19 -12.49 21.19 18.37
C LEU A 19 -12.02 19.73 18.45
N TYR A 20 -12.79 18.81 17.88
CA TYR A 20 -12.41 17.40 17.80
C TYR A 20 -11.69 17.13 16.48
N ALA A 21 -10.45 16.64 16.55
CA ALA A 21 -9.74 16.12 15.39
C ALA A 21 -9.92 14.60 15.32
N GLU A 22 -10.55 14.12 14.25
CA GLU A 22 -10.69 12.69 14.01
C GLU A 22 -9.43 12.14 13.34
N VAL A 23 -8.84 11.09 13.95
CA VAL A 23 -7.71 10.38 13.36
C VAL A 23 -8.25 9.17 12.60
N LEU A 24 -8.45 9.34 11.29
CA LEU A 24 -8.75 8.24 10.40
C LEU A 24 -7.50 7.38 10.20
N ARG A 25 -7.45 6.21 10.84
CA ARG A 25 -6.44 5.19 10.55
C ARG A 25 -6.93 4.35 9.38
N ILE A 26 -6.31 4.53 8.22
CA ILE A 26 -6.47 3.59 7.12
C ILE A 26 -5.64 2.37 7.50
N PRO A 27 -6.26 1.21 7.79
CA PRO A 27 -5.48 0.00 7.97
C PRO A 27 -4.71 -0.23 6.67
N ILE A 28 -3.39 -0.42 6.77
CA ILE A 28 -2.64 -1.05 5.68
C ILE A 28 -3.38 -2.34 5.38
N SER A 29 -3.99 -2.41 4.19
CA SER A 29 -4.60 -3.65 3.72
C SER A 29 -3.52 -4.70 3.83
N GLN A 30 -3.73 -5.69 4.69
CA GLN A 30 -3.01 -6.94 4.55
C GLN A 30 -3.45 -7.44 3.18
N GLN A 31 -2.59 -7.30 2.15
CA GLN A 31 -2.71 -8.11 0.95
C GLN A 31 -2.79 -9.53 1.51
N GLY A 32 -4.01 -10.08 1.48
CA GLY A 32 -4.40 -11.17 2.37
C GLY A 32 -3.40 -12.31 2.34
N THR A 33 -3.37 -13.14 3.38
CA THR A 33 -2.52 -14.33 3.45
C THR A 33 -2.71 -15.12 2.16
N SER A 34 -1.81 -14.90 1.19
CA SER A 34 -1.99 -15.44 -0.14
C SER A 34 -1.64 -16.91 -0.03
N THR A 35 -2.63 -17.77 -0.24
CA THR A 35 -2.38 -19.21 -0.40
C THR A 35 -1.63 -19.50 -1.70
N LEU A 36 -1.45 -18.49 -2.56
CA LEU A 36 -0.69 -18.60 -3.78
C LEU A 36 0.81 -18.67 -3.45
N GLN A 37 1.43 -19.78 -3.84
CA GLN A 37 2.87 -19.92 -3.76
C GLN A 37 3.53 -18.92 -4.72
N MET A 38 4.49 -18.16 -4.23
CA MET A 38 5.26 -17.18 -4.99
C MET A 38 6.75 -17.34 -4.67
N PRO A 39 7.65 -16.92 -5.57
CA PRO A 39 9.07 -16.89 -5.28
C PRO A 39 9.38 -16.12 -4.00
N ALA A 40 10.21 -16.70 -3.15
CA ALA A 40 10.70 -16.03 -1.97
C ALA A 40 11.77 -14.98 -2.33
N ARG A 41 11.89 -13.96 -1.48
CA ARG A 41 12.96 -12.98 -1.59
C ARG A 41 14.33 -13.68 -1.52
N GLY A 42 15.23 -13.34 -2.43
CA GLY A 42 16.58 -13.92 -2.52
C GLY A 42 16.70 -15.11 -3.49
N GLU A 43 15.61 -15.65 -4.01
CA GLU A 43 15.69 -16.69 -5.06
C GLU A 43 16.31 -16.14 -6.35
N GLN A 44 17.00 -16.99 -7.10
CA GLN A 44 17.55 -16.64 -8.41
C GLN A 44 16.52 -16.80 -9.51
N GLN A 45 16.62 -16.01 -10.59
CA GLN A 45 15.78 -16.13 -11.78
C GLN A 45 15.69 -17.56 -12.31
N THR A 46 16.79 -18.31 -12.30
CA THR A 46 16.83 -19.72 -12.72
C THR A 46 15.96 -20.62 -11.85
N GLN A 47 15.96 -20.42 -10.53
CA GLN A 47 15.11 -21.17 -9.60
C GLN A 47 13.64 -20.81 -9.81
N VAL A 48 13.34 -19.53 -10.05
CA VAL A 48 11.98 -19.08 -10.37
C VAL A 48 11.48 -19.76 -11.66
N LEU A 49 12.30 -19.81 -12.71
CA LEU A 49 11.93 -20.50 -13.95
C LEU A 49 11.72 -22.01 -13.74
N GLN A 50 12.56 -22.65 -12.91
CA GLN A 50 12.42 -24.08 -12.60
C GLN A 50 11.12 -24.39 -11.85
N GLN A 51 10.71 -23.52 -10.91
CA GLN A 51 9.55 -23.76 -10.07
C GLN A 51 8.24 -23.29 -10.71
N PHE A 52 8.24 -22.17 -11.44
CA PHE A 52 7.04 -21.49 -11.92
C PHE A 52 6.91 -21.49 -13.45
N GLY A 53 7.94 -21.92 -14.18
CA GLY A 53 7.97 -21.92 -15.65
C GLY A 53 8.25 -20.54 -16.25
N GLU A 54 8.01 -20.38 -17.54
CA GLU A 54 8.20 -19.10 -18.24
C GLU A 54 7.09 -18.10 -17.86
N PRO A 55 7.44 -16.82 -17.60
CA PRO A 55 6.44 -15.79 -17.36
C PRO A 55 5.66 -15.45 -18.63
N GLN A 56 4.44 -14.93 -18.48
CA GLN A 56 3.64 -14.42 -19.60
C GLN A 56 4.28 -13.19 -20.25
N ARG A 57 4.99 -12.37 -19.44
CA ARG A 57 5.67 -11.17 -19.92
C ARG A 57 6.92 -10.89 -19.09
N ARG A 58 8.01 -10.54 -19.77
CA ARG A 58 9.20 -9.93 -19.18
C ARG A 58 9.25 -8.46 -19.56
N HIS A 59 9.28 -7.57 -18.59
CA HIS A 59 9.47 -6.14 -18.81
C HIS A 59 10.96 -5.83 -18.95
N PRO A 60 11.35 -4.82 -19.74
CA PRO A 60 12.72 -4.35 -19.78
C PRO A 60 13.15 -3.83 -18.40
N SER A 61 14.44 -3.96 -18.11
CA SER A 61 15.02 -3.46 -16.86
C SER A 61 14.99 -1.94 -16.82
N VAL A 62 14.75 -1.37 -15.65
CA VAL A 62 14.74 0.09 -15.42
C VAL A 62 15.57 0.48 -14.20
N GLY A 63 16.20 1.66 -14.24
CA GLY A 63 16.93 2.24 -13.11
C GLY A 63 18.34 1.67 -12.87
N GLN A 64 18.97 2.18 -11.81
CA GLN A 64 20.27 1.73 -11.31
C GLN A 64 20.17 1.60 -9.77
N PRO A 65 20.31 0.40 -9.18
CA PRO A 65 20.53 -0.89 -9.83
C PRO A 65 19.34 -1.31 -10.73
N PRO A 66 19.58 -2.15 -11.75
CA PRO A 66 18.54 -2.52 -12.71
C PRO A 66 17.47 -3.39 -12.05
N ILE A 67 16.22 -2.93 -12.11
CA ILE A 67 15.05 -3.70 -11.67
C ILE A 67 14.31 -4.25 -12.88
N THR A 68 14.12 -5.57 -12.93
CA THR A 68 13.36 -6.28 -13.96
C THR A 68 12.09 -6.86 -13.37
N ARG A 69 10.95 -6.72 -14.06
CA ARG A 69 9.67 -7.33 -13.64
C ARG A 69 9.27 -8.43 -14.59
N TRP A 70 8.88 -9.58 -14.05
CA TRP A 70 8.21 -10.66 -14.78
C TRP A 70 6.78 -10.80 -14.29
N ASP A 71 5.84 -10.98 -15.22
CA ASP A 71 4.43 -11.19 -14.93
C ASP A 71 4.04 -12.64 -15.18
N TYR A 72 3.47 -13.27 -14.14
CA TYR A 72 2.78 -14.55 -14.17
C TYR A 72 1.26 -14.32 -14.13
N PRO A 73 0.43 -15.35 -14.34
CA PRO A 73 -1.03 -15.17 -14.39
C PRO A 73 -1.61 -14.45 -13.15
N ASP A 74 -1.13 -14.80 -11.96
CA ASP A 74 -1.72 -14.34 -10.69
C ASP A 74 -0.81 -13.41 -9.87
N PHE A 75 0.43 -13.18 -10.31
CA PHE A 75 1.42 -12.39 -9.58
C PHE A 75 2.52 -11.85 -10.48
N SER A 76 3.21 -10.82 -10.00
CA SER A 76 4.44 -10.30 -10.62
C SER A 76 5.62 -10.49 -9.69
N VAL A 77 6.79 -10.81 -10.26
CA VAL A 77 8.06 -10.94 -9.55
C VAL A 77 9.00 -9.84 -10.00
N TYR A 78 9.66 -9.22 -9.04
CA TYR A 78 10.63 -8.16 -9.25
C TYR A 78 12.02 -8.69 -8.90
N PHE A 79 12.96 -8.48 -9.81
CA PHE A 79 14.34 -8.87 -9.66
C PHE A 79 15.23 -7.63 -9.67
N GLU A 80 16.20 -7.58 -8.76
CA GLU A 80 17.38 -6.76 -8.92
C GLU A 80 18.48 -7.66 -9.49
N GLN A 81 19.04 -7.29 -10.65
CA GLN A 81 19.90 -8.19 -11.42
C GLN A 81 19.20 -9.56 -11.65
N SER A 82 19.70 -10.64 -11.07
CA SER A 82 19.13 -11.99 -11.15
C SER A 82 18.39 -12.45 -9.89
N THR A 83 18.30 -11.61 -8.85
CA THR A 83 17.80 -12.01 -7.52
C THR A 83 16.43 -11.41 -7.23
N VAL A 84 15.49 -12.21 -6.73
CA VAL A 84 14.15 -11.76 -6.35
C VAL A 84 14.24 -10.75 -5.20
N VAL A 85 13.69 -9.57 -5.41
CA VAL A 85 13.55 -8.53 -4.37
C VAL A 85 12.13 -8.48 -3.81
N ASN A 86 11.12 -8.78 -4.63
CA ASN A 86 9.72 -8.80 -4.20
C ASN A 86 8.83 -9.65 -5.13
N SER A 87 7.78 -10.24 -4.57
CA SER A 87 6.72 -10.94 -5.28
C SER A 87 5.38 -10.35 -4.87
N VAL A 88 4.61 -9.87 -5.84
CA VAL A 88 3.37 -9.12 -5.60
C VAL A 88 2.22 -9.86 -6.27
N GLN A 89 1.28 -10.35 -5.46
CA GLN A 89 0.03 -10.91 -5.97
C GLN A 89 -0.77 -9.82 -6.70
N LEU A 90 -1.32 -10.16 -7.86
CA LEU A 90 -2.16 -9.26 -8.63
C LEU A 90 -3.48 -9.02 -7.86
N HIS A 91 -3.70 -7.79 -7.41
CA HIS A 91 -4.94 -7.42 -6.73
C HIS A 91 -6.07 -7.29 -7.74
N GLN A 92 -7.08 -8.14 -7.62
CA GLN A 92 -8.36 -7.92 -8.28
C GLN A 92 -9.18 -6.96 -7.42
N ALA A 93 -9.41 -5.74 -7.92
CA ALA A 93 -10.28 -4.79 -7.24
C ALA A 93 -11.69 -5.38 -7.13
N LYS A 94 -12.09 -5.76 -5.92
CA LYS A 94 -13.42 -6.33 -5.66
C LYS A 94 -14.55 -5.29 -5.85
N HIS A 95 -14.21 -4.01 -6.00
CA HIS A 95 -15.13 -2.92 -6.27
C HIS A 95 -14.53 -1.99 -7.36
N PRO A 96 -14.99 -2.07 -8.62
CA PRO A 96 -14.66 -1.06 -9.62
C PRO A 96 -15.19 0.29 -9.14
N VAL A 97 -14.31 1.24 -8.87
CA VAL A 97 -14.71 2.65 -8.73
C VAL A 97 -15.26 3.09 -10.08
N THR A 98 -16.58 3.19 -10.16
CA THR A 98 -17.24 3.83 -11.31
C THR A 98 -17.00 5.33 -11.19
N PRO A 99 -16.46 6.00 -12.22
CA PRO A 99 -16.18 7.44 -12.17
C PRO A 99 -17.46 8.29 -12.03
#